data_AF-A0A3B9N3P1-F1
#
_entry.id   AF-A0A3B9N3P1-F1
#
_cell.length_a   1.000
_cell.length_b   1.000
_cell.length_c   1.000
_cell.angle_alpha   90.00
_cell.angle_beta   90.00
_cell.angle_gamma   90.00
#
_symmetry.space_group_name_H-M   'P 1'
#
loop_
_entity.id
_entity.type
_entity.pdbx_description
1 polymer ?
#
loop_
_entity_poly.entity_id
_entity_poly.type
_entity_poly.pdbx_seq_one_letter_code
_entity_poly.pdbx_strand_id
1 'polypeptide(L)'
;MNAAEIKLKLFRKIDSLSESDLEKAYKKILSFLNAETFDKSEFTPELKDALDQALESSRQGRIHTHEEVMKETRKKYPNLFK
;
A
#
# COMPACT_ATOMS: atom_id res chain seq x y z
N MET A 1 -5.35 -31.01 -14.24
CA MET A 1 -6.15 -30.24 -13.27
C MET A 1 -6.97 -29.23 -14.04
N ASN A 2 -8.30 -29.32 -14.00
CA ASN A 2 -9.16 -28.36 -14.72
C ASN A 2 -9.46 -27.13 -13.83
N ALA A 3 -10.02 -26.07 -14.43
CA ALA A 3 -10.35 -24.85 -13.69
C ALA A 3 -11.32 -25.08 -12.52
N ALA A 4 -12.26 -26.03 -12.66
CA ALA A 4 -13.21 -26.36 -11.59
C ALA A 4 -12.55 -27.04 -10.38
N GLU A 5 -11.61 -27.95 -10.63
CA GLU A 5 -10.81 -28.62 -9.59
C GLU A 5 -9.92 -27.63 -8.83
N ILE A 6 -9.34 -26.65 -9.54
CA ILE A 6 -8.55 -25.57 -8.93
C ILE A 6 -9.43 -24.74 -7.98
N LYS A 7 -10.59 -24.29 -8.46
CA LYS A 7 -11.53 -23.47 -7.68
C LYS A 7 -12.02 -24.21 -6.43
N LEU A 8 -12.40 -25.48 -6.56
CA LEU A 8 -12.86 -26.30 -5.44
C LEU A 8 -11.76 -26.54 -4.38
N LYS A 9 -10.53 -26.84 -4.81
CA LYS A 9 -9.40 -27.00 -3.88
C LYS A 9 -9.07 -25.70 -3.15
N LEU A 10 -9.15 -24.56 -3.86
CA LEU A 10 -8.90 -23.26 -3.27
C LEU A 10 -9.98 -22.91 -2.24
N PHE A 11 -11.26 -23.10 -2.57
CA PHE A 11 -12.37 -22.88 -1.65
C PHE A 11 -12.21 -23.67 -0.35
N ARG A 12 -11.95 -24.98 -0.44
CA ARG A 12 -11.74 -25.85 0.75
C ARG A 12 -10.57 -25.40 1.61
N LYS A 13 -9.48 -24.95 0.99
CA LYS A 13 -8.32 -24.43 1.72
C LYS A 13 -8.65 -23.13 2.45
N ILE A 14 -9.36 -22.22 1.81
CA ILE A 14 -9.80 -20.95 2.40
C ILE A 14 -10.75 -21.21 3.58
N ASP A 15 -11.70 -22.11 3.41
CA ASP A 15 -12.70 -22.48 4.44
C ASP A 15 -12.06 -23.06 5.71
N SER A 16 -10.90 -23.73 5.57
CA SER A 16 -10.16 -24.29 6.70
C SER A 16 -9.30 -23.29 7.49
N LEU A 17 -9.23 -22.02 7.07
CA LEU A 17 -8.35 -21.02 7.72
C LEU A 17 -8.97 -20.46 9.00
N SER A 18 -8.11 -20.09 9.94
CA SER A 18 -8.50 -19.23 11.06
C SER A 18 -8.89 -17.84 10.54
N GLU A 19 -9.68 -17.08 11.31
CA GLU A 19 -10.10 -15.72 10.94
C GLU A 19 -8.89 -14.81 10.61
N SER A 20 -7.83 -14.88 11.42
CA SER A 20 -6.61 -14.09 11.22
C SER A 20 -5.82 -14.48 9.96
N ASP A 21 -5.85 -15.77 9.59
CA ASP A 21 -5.15 -16.26 8.40
C ASP A 21 -5.99 -16.08 7.14
N LEU A 22 -7.32 -16.12 7.28
CA LEU A 22 -8.27 -15.77 6.23
C LEU A 22 -8.10 -14.31 5.83
N GLU A 23 -7.95 -13.40 6.79
CA GLU A 23 -7.73 -11.97 6.51
C GLU A 23 -6.41 -11.74 5.75
N LYS A 24 -5.33 -12.43 6.15
CA LYS A 24 -4.04 -12.39 5.44
C LYS A 24 -4.16 -12.96 4.02
N ALA A 25 -4.86 -14.09 3.86
CA ALA A 25 -5.08 -14.72 2.57
C ALA A 25 -5.91 -13.81 1.65
N TYR A 26 -6.96 -13.18 2.19
CA TYR A 26 -7.79 -12.22 1.50
C TYR A 26 -6.97 -11.04 0.97
N LYS A 27 -6.15 -10.40 1.82
CA LYS A 27 -5.28 -9.29 1.42
C LYS A 27 -4.33 -9.67 0.28
N LYS A 28 -3.74 -10.87 0.33
CA LYS A 28 -2.84 -11.38 -0.72
C LYS A 28 -3.57 -11.68 -2.03
N ILE A 29 -4.72 -12.36 -1.96
CA ILE A 29 -5.53 -12.67 -3.14
C ILE A 29 -6.03 -11.37 -3.78
N LEU A 30 -6.51 -10.42 -2.97
CA LEU A 30 -6.96 -9.12 -3.43
C LEU A 30 -5.82 -8.34 -4.10
N SER A 31 -4.63 -8.31 -3.50
CA SER A 31 -3.44 -7.69 -4.11
C SER A 31 -3.07 -8.34 -5.44
N PHE A 32 -3.16 -9.67 -5.54
CA PHE A 32 -2.88 -10.39 -6.78
C PHE A 32 -3.91 -10.08 -7.88
N LEU A 33 -5.20 -10.06 -7.53
CA LEU A 33 -6.28 -9.73 -8.47
C LEU A 33 -6.25 -8.26 -8.92
N ASN A 34 -5.87 -7.36 -8.02
CA ASN A 34 -5.72 -5.93 -8.29
C ASN A 34 -4.35 -5.57 -8.90
N ALA A 35 -3.43 -6.53 -9.06
CA ALA A 35 -2.12 -6.25 -9.66
C ALA A 35 -2.22 -5.84 -11.14
N GLU A 36 -3.34 -6.15 -11.81
CA GLU A 36 -3.64 -5.66 -13.17
C GLU A 36 -4.19 -4.22 -13.19
N THR A 37 -4.64 -3.68 -12.05
CA THR A 37 -5.11 -2.29 -11.93
C THR A 37 -4.06 -1.35 -11.35
N PHE A 38 -2.99 -1.87 -10.74
CA PHE A 38 -1.81 -1.10 -10.39
C PHE A 38 -0.94 -0.89 -11.63
N ASP A 39 -1.04 0.29 -12.22
CA ASP A 39 -0.09 0.68 -13.25
C ASP A 39 1.30 0.79 -12.60
N LYS A 40 2.17 -0.19 -12.86
CA LYS A 40 3.56 -0.19 -12.40
C LYS A 40 4.35 1.02 -12.92
N SER A 41 3.80 1.78 -13.88
CA SER A 41 4.37 3.05 -14.32
C SER A 41 4.39 4.12 -13.23
N GLU A 42 3.57 4.00 -12.18
CA GLU A 42 3.52 4.97 -11.07
C GLU A 42 4.69 4.87 -10.09
N PHE A 43 5.44 3.75 -10.11
CA PHE A 43 6.62 3.58 -9.25
C PHE A 43 7.89 4.09 -9.96
N THR A 44 7.98 5.40 -10.13
CA THR A 44 9.22 6.02 -10.59
C THR A 44 10.32 5.84 -9.53
N PRO A 45 11.60 5.80 -9.94
CA PRO A 45 12.73 5.77 -9.00
C PRO A 45 12.67 6.90 -7.95
N GLU A 46 12.15 8.05 -8.36
CA GLU A 46 11.94 9.23 -7.51
C GLU A 46 10.91 8.97 -6.41
N LEU A 47 9.80 8.29 -6.73
CA LEU A 47 8.79 7.93 -5.74
C LEU A 47 9.35 6.94 -4.71
N LYS A 48 10.14 5.97 -5.16
CA LYS A 48 10.79 5.01 -4.27
C LYS A 48 11.75 5.71 -3.30
N ASP A 49 12.60 6.59 -3.82
CA ASP A 49 13.55 7.37 -3.01
C ASP A 49 12.81 8.24 -1.97
N ALA A 50 11.72 8.90 -2.36
CA ALA A 50 10.89 9.69 -1.45
C ALA A 50 10.26 8.82 -0.34
N LEU A 51 9.81 7.61 -0.66
CA LEU A 51 9.26 6.67 0.33
C LEU A 51 10.35 6.16 1.28
N ASP A 52 11.54 5.84 0.78
CA ASP A 52 12.68 5.39 1.59
C ASP A 52 13.12 6.52 2.55
N GLN A 53 13.21 7.77 2.08
CA GLN A 53 13.51 8.93 2.93
C GLN A 53 12.44 9.16 4.01
N ALA A 54 11.15 8.96 3.68
CA ALA A 54 10.06 9.08 4.64
C ALA A 54 10.14 8.01 5.74
N LEU A 55 10.47 6.77 5.37
CA LEU A 55 10.68 5.66 6.31
C LEU A 55 11.88 5.90 7.22
N GLU A 56 13.01 6.39 6.69
CA GLU A 56 14.18 6.74 7.48
C GLU A 56 13.90 7.89 8.45
N SER A 57 13.20 8.94 7.99
CA SER A 57 12.81 10.08 8.82
C SER A 57 11.89 9.65 9.96
N SER A 58 10.95 8.74 9.70
CA SER A 58 10.09 8.15 10.72
C SER A 58 10.88 7.34 11.76
N ARG A 59 11.83 6.49 11.31
CA ARG A 59 12.71 5.72 12.21
C ARG A 59 13.59 6.61 13.09
N GLN A 60 13.99 7.77 12.58
CA GLN A 60 14.80 8.75 13.30
C GLN A 60 13.97 9.67 14.21
N GLY A 61 12.64 9.45 14.31
CA GLY A 61 11.74 10.26 15.14
C GLY A 61 11.51 11.67 14.59
N ARG A 62 11.90 11.94 13.34
CA ARG A 62 11.64 13.20 12.64
C ARG A 62 10.23 13.18 12.09
N ILE A 63 9.26 13.23 12.99
CA ILE A 63 7.84 13.33 12.66
C ILE A 63 7.49 14.82 12.67
N HIS A 64 6.99 15.33 11.55
CA HIS A 64 6.49 16.69 11.48
C HIS A 64 5.03 16.75 11.93
N THR A 65 4.73 17.71 12.78
CA THR A 65 3.34 18.00 13.17
C THR A 65 2.59 18.60 11.98
N HIS A 66 1.26 18.50 12.00
CA HIS A 66 0.41 19.08 10.96
C HIS A 66 0.70 20.59 10.77
N GLU A 67 0.94 21.32 11.86
CA GLU A 67 1.24 22.75 11.81
C GLU A 67 2.57 23.05 11.10
N GLU A 68 3.62 22.26 11.37
CA GLU A 68 4.92 22.40 10.73
C GLU A 68 4.83 22.12 9.23
N VAL A 69 4.11 21.05 8.85
CA VAL A 69 3.85 20.70 7.45
C VAL A 69 3.12 21.86 6.77
N MET A 70 2.02 22.33 7.36
CA MET A 70 1.21 23.42 6.78
C MET A 70 1.99 24.74 6.67
N LYS A 71 2.89 25.03 7.63
CA LYS A 71 3.75 26.22 7.58
C LYS A 71 4.73 26.15 6.41
N GLU A 72 5.43 25.04 6.23
CA GLU A 72 6.36 24.87 5.10
C GLU A 72 5.63 24.80 3.76
N THR A 73 4.47 24.14 3.68
CA THR A 73 3.65 24.10 2.46
C THR A 73 3.17 25.49 2.05
N ARG A 74 2.71 26.33 2.99
CA ARG A 74 2.31 27.71 2.69
C ARG A 74 3.48 28.57 2.22
N LYS A 75 4.67 28.36 2.79
CA LYS A 75 5.90 29.07 2.39
C LYS A 75 6.34 28.68 0.97
N LYS A 76 6.30 27.38 0.66
CA LYS A 76 6.76 26.84 -0.63
C LYS A 76 5.73 27.03 -1.75
N TYR A 77 4.43 27.01 -1.42
CA TYR A 77 3.32 27.12 -2.36
C TYR A 77 2.29 28.16 -1.90
N PRO A 78 2.61 29.47 -1.95
CA PRO A 78 1.76 30.53 -1.42
C PRO A 78 0.41 30.69 -2.13
N ASN A 79 0.26 30.15 -3.34
CA ASN A 79 -1.00 30.20 -4.10
C ASN A 79 -1.83 28.92 -4.01
N LEU A 80 -1.39 27.91 -3.26
CA LEU A 80 -2.06 26.60 -3.20
C LEU A 80 -3.39 26.62 -2.42
N PHE A 81 -3.54 27.56 -1.50
CA PHE A 81 -4.69 27.68 -0.60
C PHE A 81 -5.51 28.96 -0.84
N LYS A 82 -5.39 29.55 -2.04
CA LYS A 82 -6.18 30.72 -2.45
C LYS A 82 -7.59 30.32 -2.86
#